data_AF-A0A4Z1GWW9-F1
#
_entry.id   AF-A0A4Z1GWW9-F1
#
_cell.length_a   1.000
_cell.length_b   1.000
_cell.length_c   1.000
_cell.angle_alpha   90.00
_cell.angle_beta   90.00
_cell.angle_gamma   90.00
#
_symmetry.space_group_name_H-M   'P 1'
#
loop_
_entity.id
_entity.type
_entity.pdbx_description
1 polymer ?
#
loop_
_entity_poly.entity_id
_entity_poly.type
_entity_poly.pdbx_seq_one_letter_code
_entity_poly.pdbx_strand_id
1 'polypeptide(L)'
;MSTNIPDRTKDEGHQKTPKAIKPSNDTNQWPVSAQVLREGLREMNEESDMLVRLELDTSNEITISEIQARRRSWYRRKIAYVEAIQDALLGRKGEPKSIKAEEETRLKKAQQAHTDLMLQLYVKEKKRSSTQQTEFRNSLIDFYGVKRQGPDAEETWCVVSHSWGKSSQRLAAHIMPARLQDTQMKHIFGDEASDELFSARNGLMLERQIESCFDNFQLAIVPCLGDQNSWELRVMDKHLLKMVHYCTDTRFEKLHGQKLKFLNENRPRKRYLYYHWLVCISIASRKKMNVPRIKDEKDRFTQCWGTPGRYLREEMMAALMGYVGHKASTKKRLRQNKNGNIYEDEDEDEDDEDDEDDEDEDDDEEEEDEEEEEDEEEDEEKKEDEEEEDEKGEKGEKDEDGNQN
;
A
#
# COMPACT_ATOMS: atom_id res chain seq x y z
N MET A 1 -9.98 -66.93 -7.36
CA MET A 1 -8.92 -66.05 -7.88
C MET A 1 -8.54 -65.11 -6.74
N SER A 2 -7.46 -65.43 -6.02
CA SER A 2 -6.94 -64.62 -4.91
C SER A 2 -5.71 -63.88 -5.40
N THR A 3 -5.79 -62.56 -5.45
CA THR A 3 -4.69 -61.67 -5.84
C THR A 3 -3.81 -61.39 -4.62
N ASN A 4 -2.57 -61.86 -4.69
CA ASN A 4 -1.52 -61.56 -3.71
C ASN A 4 -1.16 -60.07 -3.76
N ILE A 5 -1.22 -59.42 -2.61
CA ILE A 5 -0.71 -58.06 -2.38
C ILE A 5 0.77 -58.20 -1.98
N PRO A 6 1.73 -57.59 -2.69
CA PRO A 6 3.12 -57.60 -2.27
C PRO A 6 3.37 -56.57 -1.18
N ASP A 7 3.92 -57.07 -0.08
CA ASP A 7 4.46 -56.35 1.07
C ASP A 7 5.61 -55.42 0.64
N ARG A 8 5.46 -54.13 0.96
CA ARG A 8 6.36 -53.04 0.57
C ARG A 8 7.03 -52.47 1.83
N THR A 9 7.72 -53.32 2.58
CA THR A 9 8.57 -52.90 3.70
C THR A 9 10.00 -53.36 3.48
N LYS A 10 10.80 -52.49 2.82
CA LYS A 10 12.27 -52.38 2.92
C LYS A 10 12.76 -51.37 1.87
N ASP A 11 12.79 -50.10 2.27
CA ASP A 11 13.62 -49.10 1.60
C ASP A 11 14.64 -48.62 2.66
N GLU A 12 15.82 -49.22 2.62
CA GLU A 12 16.95 -48.83 3.47
C GLU A 12 17.55 -47.53 2.93
N GLY A 13 16.90 -46.42 3.30
CA GLY A 13 17.41 -45.08 3.06
C GLY A 13 18.82 -44.92 3.63
N HIS A 14 19.79 -44.76 2.74
CA HIS A 14 21.15 -44.31 3.08
C HIS A 14 21.09 -42.92 3.73
N GLN A 15 20.98 -42.90 5.06
CA GLN A 15 21.28 -41.71 5.85
C GLN A 15 22.78 -41.40 5.72
N LYS A 16 23.12 -40.50 4.80
CA LYS A 16 24.42 -39.81 4.84
C LYS A 16 24.45 -38.98 6.11
N THR A 17 25.13 -39.50 7.13
CA THR A 17 25.49 -38.70 8.30
C THR A 17 26.29 -37.49 7.82
N PRO A 18 25.90 -36.26 8.19
CA PRO A 18 26.68 -35.08 7.85
C PRO A 18 28.05 -35.26 8.52
N LYS A 19 29.09 -35.37 7.69
CA LYS A 19 30.48 -35.36 8.16
C LYS A 19 30.66 -34.09 8.97
N ALA A 20 30.85 -34.23 10.28
CA ALA A 20 31.25 -33.13 11.15
C ALA A 20 32.49 -32.49 10.54
N ILE A 21 32.32 -31.29 10.00
CA ILE A 21 33.41 -30.43 9.56
C ILE A 21 34.16 -30.10 10.84
N LYS A 22 35.31 -30.76 11.05
CA LYS A 22 36.23 -30.38 12.11
C LYS A 22 36.57 -28.90 11.89
N PRO A 23 36.40 -28.02 12.88
CA PRO A 23 36.82 -26.63 12.76
C PRO A 23 38.33 -26.65 12.50
N SER A 24 38.69 -26.41 11.25
CA SER A 24 40.07 -26.20 10.85
C SER A 24 40.52 -24.94 11.55
N ASN A 25 41.41 -25.07 12.52
CA ASN A 25 41.97 -23.97 13.31
C ASN A 25 42.99 -23.14 12.51
N ASP A 26 42.89 -23.19 11.17
CA ASP A 26 43.78 -22.52 10.23
C ASP A 26 43.35 -21.06 10.10
N THR A 27 43.56 -20.33 11.20
CA THR A 27 43.18 -18.92 11.39
C THR A 27 44.04 -17.98 10.53
N ASN A 28 44.96 -18.51 9.72
CA ASN A 28 46.03 -17.76 9.06
C ASN A 28 45.79 -17.42 7.57
N GLN A 29 44.59 -17.64 7.02
CA GLN A 29 44.32 -17.35 5.60
C GLN A 29 43.27 -16.26 5.32
N TRP A 30 42.98 -15.40 6.28
CA TRP A 30 42.16 -14.21 5.98
C TRP A 30 43.03 -13.15 5.29
N PRO A 31 42.56 -12.52 4.20
CA PRO A 31 43.21 -11.34 3.63
C PRO A 31 43.42 -10.27 4.70
N VAL A 32 44.57 -9.58 4.67
CA VAL A 32 44.93 -8.55 5.68
C VAL A 32 43.81 -7.51 5.86
N SER A 33 43.12 -7.13 4.78
CA SER A 33 41.97 -6.22 4.84
C SER A 33 40.79 -6.78 5.64
N ALA A 34 40.48 -8.08 5.49
CA ALA A 34 39.41 -8.73 6.22
C ALA A 34 39.76 -8.90 7.71
N GLN A 35 41.05 -9.07 8.03
CA GLN A 35 41.53 -9.12 9.43
C GLN A 35 41.34 -7.78 10.14
N VAL A 36 41.71 -6.67 9.49
CA VAL A 36 41.51 -5.31 10.04
C VAL A 36 40.03 -5.02 10.29
N LEU A 37 39.16 -5.36 9.34
CA LEU A 37 37.71 -5.16 9.49
C LEU A 37 37.11 -6.06 10.59
N ARG A 38 37.60 -7.29 10.71
CA ARG A 38 37.16 -8.21 11.78
C ARG A 38 37.53 -7.69 13.16
N GLU A 39 38.71 -7.09 13.30
CA GLU A 39 39.14 -6.49 14.57
C GLU A 39 38.30 -5.25 14.89
N GLY A 40 38.03 -4.37 13.92
CA GLY A 40 37.12 -3.25 14.10
C GLY A 40 35.68 -3.68 14.46
N LEU A 41 35.20 -4.81 13.93
CA LEU A 41 33.91 -5.39 14.31
C LEU A 41 33.91 -5.93 15.76
N ARG A 42 35.05 -6.45 16.24
CA ARG A 42 35.22 -6.88 17.63
C ARG A 42 35.16 -5.70 18.58
N GLU A 43 35.97 -4.67 18.32
CA GLU A 43 35.99 -3.41 19.10
C GLU A 43 34.58 -2.79 19.16
N MET A 44 33.86 -2.80 18.04
CA MET A 44 32.49 -2.28 17.99
C MET A 44 31.48 -3.09 18.82
N ASN A 45 31.62 -4.42 18.90
CA ASN A 45 30.76 -5.23 19.78
C ASN A 45 31.10 -4.96 21.26
N GLU A 46 32.38 -4.74 21.59
CA GLU A 46 32.80 -4.35 22.94
C GLU A 46 32.25 -2.96 23.34
N GLU A 47 32.22 -1.99 22.40
CA GLU A 47 31.53 -0.71 22.60
C GLU A 47 30.02 -0.89 22.85
N SER A 48 29.37 -1.84 22.18
CA SER A 48 27.95 -2.14 22.39
C SER A 48 27.70 -2.69 23.79
N ASP A 49 28.53 -3.62 24.24
CA ASP A 49 28.40 -4.21 25.58
C ASP A 49 28.66 -3.15 26.66
N MET A 50 29.56 -2.20 26.41
CA MET A 50 29.75 -1.05 27.29
C MET A 50 28.51 -0.15 27.33
N LEU A 51 27.87 0.12 26.18
CA LEU A 51 26.64 0.92 26.11
C LEU A 51 25.48 0.25 26.86
N VAL A 52 25.30 -1.07 26.72
CA VAL A 52 24.27 -1.82 27.45
C VAL A 52 24.52 -1.79 28.96
N ARG A 53 25.79 -1.81 29.40
CA ARG A 53 26.13 -1.64 30.82
C ARG A 53 25.85 -0.23 31.33
N LEU A 54 26.12 0.80 30.52
CA LEU A 54 25.78 2.19 30.84
C LEU A 54 24.26 2.39 30.95
N GLU A 55 23.47 1.79 30.06
CA GLU A 55 21.99 1.82 30.12
C GLU A 55 21.45 1.26 31.45
N LEU A 56 22.12 0.26 32.03
CA LEU A 56 21.74 -0.36 33.31
C LEU A 56 22.17 0.48 34.53
N ASP A 57 23.19 1.33 34.41
CA ASP A 57 23.76 2.12 35.51
C ASP A 57 23.25 3.58 35.53
N THR A 58 22.65 4.06 34.43
CA THR A 58 22.17 5.44 34.34
C THR A 58 20.86 5.65 35.06
N SER A 59 20.98 6.02 36.33
CA SER A 59 20.03 6.93 36.96
C SER A 59 20.25 8.36 36.38
N ASN A 60 19.35 8.78 35.49
CA ASN A 60 18.93 10.18 35.25
C ASN A 60 19.61 11.12 34.21
N GLU A 61 20.51 10.71 33.29
CA GLU A 61 21.11 11.70 32.35
C GLU A 61 20.97 11.45 30.84
N ILE A 62 20.58 10.26 30.35
CA ILE A 62 20.47 10.01 28.90
C ILE A 62 19.01 9.76 28.53
N THR A 63 18.48 10.50 27.55
CA THR A 63 17.12 10.32 27.05
C THR A 63 16.98 9.02 26.26
N ILE A 64 15.80 8.40 26.32
CA ILE A 64 15.49 7.15 25.58
C ILE A 64 15.73 7.32 24.08
N SER A 65 15.40 8.48 23.52
CA SER A 65 15.62 8.80 22.10
C SER A 65 17.10 8.80 21.70
N GLU A 66 17.99 9.30 22.56
CA GLU A 66 19.44 9.28 22.32
C GLU A 66 19.99 7.85 22.35
N ILE A 67 19.51 7.02 23.29
CA ILE A 67 19.84 5.59 23.36
C ILE A 67 19.46 4.88 22.07
N GLN A 68 18.23 5.09 21.59
CA GLN A 68 17.76 4.50 20.32
C GLN A 68 18.55 5.01 19.12
N ALA A 69 18.92 6.29 19.08
CA ALA A 69 19.78 6.85 18.03
C ALA A 69 21.16 6.20 18.00
N ARG A 70 21.78 5.98 19.17
CA ARG A 70 23.07 5.27 19.31
C ARG A 70 22.97 3.82 18.85
N ARG A 71 21.93 3.08 19.25
CA ARG A 71 21.66 1.71 18.77
C ARG A 71 21.52 1.66 17.25
N ARG A 72 20.73 2.55 16.65
CA ARG A 72 20.56 2.65 15.18
C ARG A 72 21.88 2.97 14.47
N SER A 73 22.70 3.86 15.02
CA SER A 73 24.04 4.18 14.49
C SER A 73 24.98 2.97 14.53
N TRP A 74 24.94 2.21 15.63
CA TRP A 74 25.73 1.01 15.81
C TRP A 74 25.34 -0.09 14.80
N TYR A 75 24.05 -0.39 14.64
CA TYR A 75 23.60 -1.40 13.66
C TYR A 75 24.04 -1.05 12.23
N ARG A 76 23.99 0.24 11.85
CA ARG A 76 24.46 0.70 10.53
C ARG A 76 25.96 0.43 10.32
N ARG A 77 26.80 0.76 11.33
CA ARG A 77 28.23 0.48 11.28
C ARG A 77 28.49 -1.02 11.20
N LYS A 78 27.81 -1.81 12.02
CA LYS A 78 27.95 -3.27 12.05
C LYS A 78 27.65 -3.92 10.70
N ILE A 79 26.54 -3.56 10.05
CA ILE A 79 26.18 -4.07 8.74
C ILE A 79 27.27 -3.73 7.71
N ALA A 80 27.72 -2.47 7.67
CA ALA A 80 28.78 -2.05 6.74
C ALA A 80 30.10 -2.82 6.94
N TYR A 81 30.48 -3.13 8.18
CA TYR A 81 31.66 -3.94 8.48
C TYR A 81 31.49 -5.40 8.02
N VAL A 82 30.32 -5.99 8.25
CA VAL A 82 30.03 -7.37 7.81
C VAL A 82 30.07 -7.47 6.28
N GLU A 83 29.47 -6.51 5.57
CA GLU A 83 29.52 -6.44 4.11
C GLU A 83 30.96 -6.29 3.59
N ALA A 84 31.74 -5.38 4.18
CA ALA A 84 33.13 -5.17 3.80
C ALA A 84 34.01 -6.41 4.04
N ILE A 85 33.75 -7.17 5.12
CA ILE A 85 34.41 -8.44 5.39
C ILE A 85 34.05 -9.48 4.32
N GLN A 86 32.76 -9.60 3.98
CA GLN A 86 32.30 -10.52 2.94
C GLN A 86 32.93 -10.20 1.58
N ASP A 87 33.00 -8.92 1.21
CA ASP A 87 33.63 -8.47 -0.04
C ASP A 87 35.13 -8.78 -0.07
N ALA A 88 35.84 -8.53 1.04
CA ALA A 88 37.26 -8.83 1.17
C ALA A 88 37.54 -10.34 1.07
N LEU A 89 36.68 -11.19 1.67
CA LEU A 89 36.82 -12.64 1.64
C LEU A 89 36.53 -13.26 0.27
N LEU A 90 35.51 -12.74 -0.44
CA LEU A 90 35.12 -13.27 -1.74
C LEU A 90 36.11 -12.90 -2.86
N GLY A 91 37.18 -12.16 -2.54
CA GLY A 91 38.17 -11.71 -3.53
C GLY A 91 37.51 -10.90 -4.65
N ARG A 92 36.30 -10.36 -4.40
CA ARG A 92 35.65 -9.43 -5.31
C ARG A 92 36.44 -8.14 -5.21
N LYS A 93 37.55 -8.06 -5.96
CA LYS A 93 37.95 -6.81 -6.59
C LYS A 93 36.80 -6.44 -7.51
N GLY A 94 35.73 -5.90 -6.92
CA GLY A 94 34.80 -5.10 -7.68
C GLY A 94 35.67 -3.98 -8.22
N GLU A 95 36.04 -4.05 -9.50
CA GLU A 95 36.04 -2.81 -10.25
C GLU A 95 34.73 -2.14 -9.85
N PRO A 96 34.77 -0.93 -9.25
CA PRO A 96 33.58 -0.29 -8.76
C PRO A 96 32.62 -0.32 -9.93
N LYS A 97 31.59 -1.18 -9.85
CA LYS A 97 30.52 -1.17 -10.84
C LYS A 97 30.11 0.28 -10.82
N SER A 98 30.40 0.97 -11.93
CA SER A 98 30.26 2.42 -11.99
C SER A 98 28.92 2.72 -11.35
N ILE A 99 28.88 3.57 -10.31
CA ILE A 99 27.66 3.87 -9.54
C ILE A 99 26.45 4.07 -10.48
N LYS A 100 26.71 4.62 -11.67
CA LYS A 100 25.75 4.75 -12.78
C LYS A 100 25.11 3.45 -13.25
N ALA A 101 25.85 2.36 -13.40
CA ALA A 101 25.33 1.07 -13.86
C ALA A 101 24.44 0.41 -12.80
N GLU A 102 24.77 0.59 -11.52
CA GLU A 102 23.93 0.13 -10.41
C GLU A 102 22.65 0.96 -10.29
N GLU A 103 22.76 2.29 -10.38
CA GLU A 103 21.64 3.23 -10.44
C GLU A 103 20.71 2.94 -11.63
N GLU A 104 21.28 2.70 -12.82
CA GLU A 104 20.51 2.32 -14.01
C GLU A 104 19.80 0.98 -13.82
N THR A 105 20.44 0.01 -13.17
CA THR A 105 19.82 -1.29 -12.85
C THR A 105 18.67 -1.13 -11.86
N ARG A 106 18.82 -0.27 -10.83
CA ARG A 106 17.76 0.06 -9.87
C ARG A 106 16.58 0.74 -10.55
N LEU A 107 16.85 1.72 -11.42
CA LEU A 107 15.81 2.42 -12.18
C LEU A 107 15.04 1.47 -13.11
N LYS A 108 15.73 0.56 -13.82
CA LYS A 108 15.06 -0.45 -14.67
C LYS A 108 14.17 -1.38 -13.85
N LYS A 109 14.64 -1.85 -12.70
CA LYS A 109 13.84 -2.67 -11.77
C LYS A 109 12.61 -1.91 -11.28
N ALA A 110 12.76 -0.63 -10.93
CA ALA A 110 11.65 0.22 -10.50
C ALA A 110 10.61 0.43 -11.63
N GLN A 111 11.06 0.67 -12.87
CA GLN A 111 10.17 0.79 -14.03
C GLN A 111 9.42 -0.51 -14.33
N GLN A 112 10.10 -1.66 -14.23
CA GLN A 112 9.47 -2.97 -14.39
C GLN A 112 8.40 -3.18 -13.31
N ALA A 113 8.75 -2.98 -12.05
CA ALA A 113 7.81 -3.14 -10.96
C ALA A 113 6.64 -2.14 -11.02
N HIS A 114 6.87 -0.92 -11.48
CA HIS A 114 5.80 0.02 -11.79
C HIS A 114 4.86 -0.52 -12.87
N THR A 115 5.40 -1.14 -13.92
CA THR A 115 4.59 -1.73 -14.99
C THR A 115 3.77 -2.89 -14.45
N ASP A 116 4.39 -3.79 -13.68
CA ASP A 116 3.71 -4.92 -13.03
C ASP A 116 2.61 -4.43 -12.08
N LEU A 117 2.90 -3.39 -11.31
CA LEU A 117 1.95 -2.71 -10.43
C LEU A 117 0.75 -2.16 -11.20
N MET A 118 1.01 -1.41 -12.27
CA MET A 118 -0.05 -0.87 -13.12
C MET A 118 -0.87 -1.99 -13.76
N LEU A 119 -0.27 -3.12 -14.13
CA LEU A 119 -0.99 -4.29 -14.66
C LEU A 119 -1.87 -4.94 -13.59
N GLN A 120 -1.39 -5.06 -12.35
CA GLN A 120 -2.18 -5.60 -11.23
C GLN A 120 -3.42 -4.76 -10.92
N LEU A 121 -3.38 -3.45 -11.16
CA LEU A 121 -4.57 -2.60 -11.05
C LEU A 121 -5.65 -2.91 -12.10
N TYR A 122 -5.37 -3.72 -13.12
CA TYR A 122 -6.34 -4.24 -14.09
C TYR A 122 -6.73 -5.70 -13.85
N VAL A 123 -6.04 -6.41 -12.95
CA VAL A 123 -6.39 -7.79 -12.61
C VAL A 123 -7.59 -7.77 -11.66
N LYS A 124 -8.58 -8.66 -11.91
CA LYS A 124 -9.75 -8.82 -11.05
C LYS A 124 -9.29 -9.16 -9.63
N GLU A 125 -9.87 -8.48 -8.65
CA GLU A 125 -9.51 -8.65 -7.25
C GLU A 125 -9.86 -10.07 -6.79
N LYS A 126 -8.94 -10.71 -6.06
CA LYS A 126 -9.27 -11.94 -5.34
C LYS A 126 -10.16 -11.56 -4.16
N LYS A 127 -11.24 -12.31 -3.92
CA LYS A 127 -12.08 -12.13 -2.72
C LYS A 127 -11.14 -12.15 -1.49
N ARG A 128 -11.17 -11.08 -0.69
CA ARG A 128 -10.37 -10.98 0.55
C ARG A 128 -11.05 -11.81 1.63
N SER A 129 -10.31 -12.23 2.66
CA SER A 129 -10.92 -12.86 3.83
C SER A 129 -11.94 -11.89 4.46
N SER A 130 -13.14 -12.37 4.76
CA SER A 130 -14.18 -11.59 5.45
C SER A 130 -13.66 -11.06 6.79
N THR A 131 -12.99 -11.92 7.57
CA THR A 131 -12.38 -11.57 8.86
C THR A 131 -11.44 -10.37 8.76
N GLN A 132 -10.50 -10.38 7.80
CA GLN A 132 -9.56 -9.26 7.61
C GLN A 132 -10.27 -7.95 7.23
N GLN A 133 -11.37 -8.04 6.48
CA GLN A 133 -12.15 -6.85 6.12
C GLN A 133 -12.89 -6.28 7.33
N THR A 134 -13.46 -7.14 8.17
CA THR A 134 -14.12 -6.76 9.41
C THR A 134 -13.14 -6.13 10.40
N GLU A 135 -11.97 -6.76 10.62
CA GLU A 135 -10.90 -6.21 11.48
C GLU A 135 -10.43 -4.84 10.99
N PHE A 136 -10.15 -4.72 9.68
CA PHE A 136 -9.75 -3.44 9.10
C PHE A 136 -10.81 -2.36 9.28
N ARG A 137 -12.08 -2.70 9.04
CA ARG A 137 -13.20 -1.78 9.24
C ARG A 137 -13.29 -1.31 10.69
N ASN A 138 -13.24 -2.23 11.65
CA ASN A 138 -13.32 -1.89 13.07
C ASN A 138 -12.15 -0.99 13.48
N SER A 139 -10.94 -1.31 13.01
CA SER A 139 -9.76 -0.45 13.25
C SER A 139 -9.95 0.99 12.75
N LEU A 140 -10.63 1.19 11.62
CA LEU A 140 -10.93 2.54 11.10
C LEU A 140 -11.99 3.25 11.92
N ILE A 141 -12.99 2.51 12.39
CA ILE A 141 -14.07 3.03 13.23
C ILE A 141 -13.48 3.62 14.51
N ASP A 142 -12.61 2.84 15.17
CA ASP A 142 -11.96 3.23 16.42
C ASP A 142 -10.96 4.36 16.18
N PHE A 143 -10.07 4.21 15.19
CA PHE A 143 -9.03 5.19 14.89
C PHE A 143 -9.59 6.57 14.55
N TYR A 144 -10.70 6.67 13.80
CA TYR A 144 -11.29 7.96 13.44
C TYR A 144 -12.43 8.40 14.37
N GLY A 145 -12.84 7.60 15.35
CA GLY A 145 -13.98 7.89 16.22
C GLY A 145 -15.28 8.11 15.43
N VAL A 146 -15.52 7.29 14.41
CA VAL A 146 -16.57 7.52 13.40
C VAL A 146 -17.85 6.73 13.62
N LYS A 147 -18.04 6.13 14.81
CA LYS A 147 -19.25 5.40 15.20
C LYS A 147 -20.04 6.17 16.25
N ARG A 148 -21.38 6.13 16.15
CA ARG A 148 -22.30 6.66 17.17
C ARG A 148 -23.62 5.88 17.18
N GLN A 149 -24.34 5.97 18.29
CA GLN A 149 -25.72 5.51 18.36
C GLN A 149 -26.67 6.56 17.77
N GLY A 150 -27.33 6.22 16.65
CA GLY A 150 -28.43 7.01 16.09
C GLY A 150 -29.78 6.67 16.74
N PRO A 151 -30.88 7.32 16.31
CA PRO A 151 -32.22 7.04 16.83
C PRO A 151 -32.71 5.62 16.57
N ASP A 152 -32.40 5.09 15.38
CA ASP A 152 -32.94 3.81 14.89
C ASP A 152 -31.87 2.71 14.82
N ALA A 153 -30.59 3.07 14.65
CA ALA A 153 -29.48 2.15 14.44
C ALA A 153 -28.13 2.83 14.69
N GLU A 154 -27.08 2.02 14.73
CA GLU A 154 -25.70 2.52 14.66
C GLU A 154 -25.45 3.27 13.35
N GLU A 155 -24.86 4.46 13.48
CA GLU A 155 -24.47 5.28 12.35
C GLU A 155 -22.95 5.43 12.27
N THR A 156 -22.44 5.48 11.04
CA THR A 156 -21.02 5.71 10.78
C THR A 156 -20.83 7.00 9.95
N TRP A 157 -19.83 7.78 10.32
CA TRP A 157 -19.50 9.05 9.67
C TRP A 157 -18.71 8.85 8.37
N CYS A 158 -19.13 9.53 7.31
CA CYS A 158 -18.35 9.64 6.08
C CYS A 158 -17.56 10.94 6.04
N VAL A 159 -16.23 10.84 5.95
CA VAL A 159 -15.31 11.99 5.98
C VAL A 159 -15.39 12.90 4.75
N VAL A 160 -15.97 12.41 3.64
CA VAL A 160 -16.12 13.17 2.39
C VAL A 160 -17.49 13.82 2.29
N SER A 161 -18.58 13.07 2.51
CA SER A 161 -19.94 13.61 2.40
C SER A 161 -20.38 14.43 3.61
N HIS A 162 -19.62 14.35 4.71
CA HIS A 162 -19.91 15.00 5.99
C HIS A 162 -21.27 14.61 6.56
N SER A 163 -21.62 13.34 6.43
CA SER A 163 -22.90 12.82 6.89
C SER A 163 -22.76 11.51 7.64
N TRP A 164 -23.54 11.41 8.70
CA TRP A 164 -23.85 10.15 9.36
C TRP A 164 -24.84 9.36 8.52
N GLY A 165 -24.76 8.04 8.58
CA GLY A 165 -25.71 7.15 7.91
C GLY A 165 -25.52 5.73 8.41
N LYS A 166 -26.44 4.84 8.02
CA LYS A 166 -26.42 3.43 8.42
C LYS A 166 -25.04 2.80 8.18
N SER A 167 -24.54 2.04 9.15
CA SER A 167 -23.23 1.39 9.08
C SER A 167 -23.06 0.56 7.79
N SER A 168 -24.10 -0.14 7.33
CA SER A 168 -24.11 -0.93 6.09
C SER A 168 -23.94 -0.13 4.78
N GLN A 169 -24.13 1.19 4.82
CA GLN A 169 -23.92 2.11 3.68
C GLN A 169 -22.57 2.85 3.76
N ARG A 170 -21.75 2.51 4.75
CA ARG A 170 -20.41 3.06 4.95
C ARG A 170 -19.42 1.94 4.77
N LEU A 171 -18.38 2.15 3.99
CA LEU A 171 -17.39 1.15 3.63
C LEU A 171 -15.99 1.60 4.07
N ALA A 172 -15.19 0.62 4.45
CA ALA A 172 -13.78 0.78 4.80
C ALA A 172 -12.94 0.80 3.52
N ALA A 173 -12.77 1.99 2.95
CA ALA A 173 -12.04 2.17 1.70
C ALA A 173 -10.53 2.17 1.95
N HIS A 174 -9.80 1.37 1.19
CA HIS A 174 -8.34 1.40 1.20
C HIS A 174 -7.81 2.53 0.32
N ILE A 175 -6.85 3.30 0.82
CA ILE A 175 -6.15 4.34 0.03
C ILE A 175 -5.19 3.68 -0.94
N MET A 176 -4.28 2.84 -0.44
CA MET A 176 -3.57 1.89 -1.29
C MET A 176 -4.44 0.62 -1.41
N PRO A 177 -4.89 0.25 -2.62
CA PRO A 177 -5.78 -0.89 -2.82
C PRO A 177 -5.21 -2.18 -2.22
N ALA A 178 -5.99 -2.90 -1.43
CA ALA A 178 -5.59 -4.17 -0.79
C ALA A 178 -5.17 -5.26 -1.79
N ARG A 179 -5.64 -5.19 -3.04
CA ARG A 179 -5.14 -6.04 -4.15
C ARG A 179 -3.64 -5.93 -4.39
N LEU A 180 -3.02 -4.81 -3.96
CA LEU A 180 -1.58 -4.66 -3.90
C LEU A 180 -1.13 -5.36 -2.62
N GLN A 181 -0.79 -6.64 -2.74
CA GLN A 181 -0.35 -7.47 -1.62
C GLN A 181 0.90 -6.86 -0.96
N ASP A 182 1.25 -7.37 0.21
CA ASP A 182 2.41 -6.93 0.99
C ASP A 182 3.71 -6.85 0.18
N THR A 183 3.90 -7.75 -0.79
CA THR A 183 5.10 -7.74 -1.64
C THR A 183 5.20 -6.45 -2.47
N GLN A 184 4.08 -5.96 -3.00
CA GLN A 184 4.04 -4.70 -3.75
C GLN A 184 4.13 -3.50 -2.82
N MET A 185 3.48 -3.57 -1.65
CA MET A 185 3.61 -2.56 -0.61
C MET A 185 5.08 -2.38 -0.21
N LYS A 186 5.81 -3.47 0.06
CA LYS A 186 7.26 -3.47 0.30
C LYS A 186 8.06 -2.95 -0.89
N HIS A 187 7.62 -3.30 -2.10
CA HIS A 187 8.29 -2.84 -3.29
C HIS A 187 8.20 -1.32 -3.45
N ILE A 188 7.04 -0.74 -3.14
CA ILE A 188 6.79 0.70 -3.33
C ILE A 188 7.34 1.51 -2.14
N PHE A 189 7.06 1.05 -0.92
CA PHE A 189 7.22 1.81 0.32
C PHE A 189 8.24 1.23 1.32
N GLY A 190 9.01 0.20 0.95
CA GLY A 190 10.03 -0.37 1.84
C GLY A 190 9.48 -1.47 2.76
N ASP A 191 10.37 -2.24 3.38
CA ASP A 191 10.02 -3.49 4.06
C ASP A 191 9.06 -3.30 5.25
N GLU A 192 9.20 -2.16 5.91
CA GLU A 192 8.39 -1.63 7.01
C GLU A 192 6.95 -1.19 6.66
N ALA A 193 6.55 -1.25 5.38
CA ALA A 193 5.22 -0.83 4.97
C ALA A 193 4.27 -2.02 4.84
N SER A 194 4.77 -3.26 4.92
CA SER A 194 3.93 -4.44 4.69
C SER A 194 2.84 -4.64 5.72
N ASP A 195 3.15 -4.36 6.98
CA ASP A 195 2.23 -4.41 8.11
C ASP A 195 1.23 -3.26 8.08
N GLU A 196 1.46 -2.25 7.23
CA GLU A 196 0.58 -1.09 7.13
C GLU A 196 -0.55 -1.23 6.10
N LEU A 197 -0.63 -2.34 5.35
CA LEU A 197 -1.67 -2.52 4.33
C LEU A 197 -3.07 -2.43 4.93
N PHE A 198 -3.28 -3.10 6.07
CA PHE A 198 -4.52 -3.10 6.84
C PHE A 198 -4.45 -2.16 8.06
N SER A 199 -3.51 -1.21 8.06
CA SER A 199 -3.50 -0.17 9.09
C SER A 199 -4.61 0.85 8.82
N ALA A 200 -5.27 1.32 9.86
CA ALA A 200 -6.24 2.43 9.76
C ALA A 200 -5.68 3.68 9.06
N ARG A 201 -4.36 3.89 9.10
CA ARG A 201 -3.69 4.99 8.40
C ARG A 201 -3.64 4.82 6.87
N ASN A 202 -3.95 3.62 6.34
CA ASN A 202 -4.14 3.31 4.92
C ASN A 202 -5.63 3.24 4.53
N GLY A 203 -6.56 3.67 5.38
CA GLY A 203 -7.99 3.63 5.09
C GLY A 203 -8.76 4.89 5.42
N LEU A 204 -9.99 4.93 4.91
CA LEU A 204 -10.99 5.96 5.17
C LEU A 204 -12.38 5.33 5.23
N MET A 205 -13.24 5.85 6.13
CA MET A 205 -14.66 5.52 6.11
C MET A 205 -15.40 6.38 5.08
N LEU A 206 -15.83 5.74 4.00
CA LEU A 206 -16.48 6.37 2.86
C LEU A 206 -17.91 5.87 2.68
N GLU A 207 -18.74 6.69 2.06
CA GLU A 207 -20.07 6.29 1.62
C GLU A 207 -19.92 5.38 0.37
N ARG A 208 -20.77 4.35 0.23
CA ARG A 208 -20.65 3.30 -0.81
C ARG A 208 -20.48 3.82 -2.25
N GLN A 209 -21.19 4.87 -2.67
CA GLN A 209 -20.99 5.47 -4.00
C GLN A 209 -19.64 6.16 -4.13
N ILE A 210 -19.25 6.92 -3.09
CA ILE A 210 -17.98 7.64 -3.04
C ILE A 210 -16.82 6.64 -3.04
N GLU A 211 -16.91 5.59 -2.23
CA GLU A 211 -15.94 4.49 -2.17
C GLU A 211 -15.76 3.83 -3.53
N SER A 212 -16.86 3.45 -4.20
CA SER A 212 -16.79 2.84 -5.52
C SER A 212 -16.09 3.73 -6.53
N CYS A 213 -16.36 5.05 -6.51
CA CYS A 213 -15.67 6.00 -7.39
C CYS A 213 -14.18 6.20 -7.02
N PHE A 214 -13.85 6.08 -5.74
CA PHE A 214 -12.49 6.21 -5.21
C PHE A 214 -11.62 5.00 -5.57
N ASP A 215 -12.15 3.79 -5.45
CA ASP A 215 -11.50 2.53 -5.83
C ASP A 215 -11.30 2.41 -7.35
N ASN A 216 -12.21 3.01 -8.12
CA ASN A 216 -12.09 3.15 -9.57
C ASN A 216 -11.15 4.29 -10.03
N PHE A 217 -10.47 4.95 -9.09
CA PHE A 217 -9.55 6.07 -9.35
C PHE A 217 -10.20 7.25 -10.11
N GLN A 218 -11.51 7.45 -9.93
CA GLN A 218 -12.23 8.60 -10.48
C GLN A 218 -12.21 9.80 -9.53
N LEU A 219 -11.89 9.56 -8.26
CA LEU A 219 -11.68 10.54 -7.21
C LEU A 219 -10.23 10.45 -6.74
N ALA A 220 -9.65 11.56 -6.29
CA ALA A 220 -8.40 11.58 -5.54
C ALA A 220 -8.55 12.48 -4.32
N ILE A 221 -7.73 12.27 -3.30
CA ILE A 221 -7.65 13.14 -2.13
C ILE A 221 -6.27 13.78 -2.13
N VAL A 222 -6.24 15.11 -2.02
CA VAL A 222 -5.02 15.92 -2.14
C VAL A 222 -4.95 16.92 -0.98
N PRO A 223 -3.77 17.46 -0.65
CA PRO A 223 -3.67 18.49 0.37
C PRO A 223 -4.34 19.80 -0.11
N CYS A 224 -4.92 20.52 0.83
CA CYS A 224 -5.44 21.87 0.59
C CYS A 224 -4.28 22.82 0.25
N LEU A 225 -4.55 23.80 -0.62
CA LEU A 225 -3.57 24.87 -0.86
C LEU A 225 -3.44 25.75 0.39
N GLY A 226 -2.23 25.87 0.91
CA GLY A 226 -1.92 26.69 2.10
C GLY A 226 -2.06 25.95 3.44
N ASP A 227 -2.56 24.72 3.45
CA ASP A 227 -2.68 23.89 4.65
C ASP A 227 -2.37 22.43 4.30
N GLN A 228 -1.17 21.99 4.69
CA GLN A 228 -0.69 20.64 4.39
C GLN A 228 -1.31 19.55 5.30
N ASN A 229 -2.05 19.95 6.33
CA ASN A 229 -2.69 19.04 7.28
C ASN A 229 -4.21 18.93 7.01
N SER A 230 -4.73 19.71 6.07
CA SER A 230 -6.09 19.61 5.56
C SER A 230 -6.12 18.97 4.18
N TRP A 231 -7.14 18.15 3.93
CA TRP A 231 -7.30 17.36 2.72
C TRP A 231 -8.56 17.79 1.98
N GLU A 232 -8.56 17.75 0.65
CA GLU A 232 -9.74 18.01 -0.18
C GLU A 232 -9.95 16.92 -1.23
N LEU A 233 -11.22 16.67 -1.58
CA LEU A 233 -11.60 15.71 -2.62
C LEU A 233 -11.45 16.33 -4.01
N ARG A 234 -10.88 15.59 -4.97
CA ARG A 234 -10.76 15.99 -6.37
C ARG A 234 -11.39 14.96 -7.29
N VAL A 235 -12.46 15.37 -7.96
CA VAL A 235 -13.10 14.59 -9.04
C VAL A 235 -12.32 14.67 -10.35
N MET A 236 -11.73 13.54 -10.77
CA MET A 236 -10.92 13.40 -11.98
C MET A 236 -11.75 13.15 -13.24
N ASP A 237 -12.87 12.45 -13.10
CA ASP A 237 -13.77 12.12 -14.21
C ASP A 237 -14.75 13.26 -14.53
N LYS A 238 -14.79 13.70 -15.79
CA LYS A 238 -15.73 14.74 -16.24
C LYS A 238 -17.19 14.30 -16.18
N HIS A 239 -17.47 13.01 -16.41
CA HIS A 239 -18.84 12.48 -16.37
C HIS A 239 -19.35 12.42 -14.93
N LEU A 240 -18.49 12.02 -14.00
CA LEU A 240 -18.81 11.91 -12.59
C LEU A 240 -19.28 13.25 -12.01
N LEU A 241 -18.69 14.39 -12.40
CA LEU A 241 -19.15 15.72 -11.97
C LEU A 241 -20.66 15.96 -12.13
N LYS A 242 -21.26 15.40 -13.20
CA LYS A 242 -22.69 15.58 -13.50
C LYS A 242 -23.59 14.60 -12.75
N MET A 243 -23.02 13.53 -12.20
CA MET A 243 -23.77 12.54 -11.44
C MET A 243 -24.19 13.10 -10.09
N VAL A 244 -25.38 12.69 -9.66
CA VAL A 244 -25.92 13.00 -8.33
C VAL A 244 -25.42 11.95 -7.35
N HIS A 245 -24.88 12.41 -6.24
CA HIS A 245 -24.54 11.57 -5.10
C HIS A 245 -25.82 11.26 -4.33
N TYR A 246 -26.22 9.98 -4.27
CA TYR A 246 -27.57 9.62 -3.81
C TYR A 246 -27.79 9.94 -2.33
N CYS A 247 -26.76 9.86 -1.49
CA CYS A 247 -26.91 10.04 -0.05
C CYS A 247 -27.09 11.51 0.35
N THR A 248 -26.53 12.46 -0.41
CA THR A 248 -26.66 13.90 -0.11
C THR A 248 -27.54 14.66 -1.09
N ASP A 249 -28.05 14.01 -2.15
CA ASP A 249 -28.75 14.64 -3.28
C ASP A 249 -27.98 15.83 -3.90
N THR A 250 -26.65 15.78 -3.82
CA THR A 250 -25.78 16.80 -4.43
C THR A 250 -24.99 16.22 -5.57
N ARG A 251 -24.71 17.02 -6.59
CA ARG A 251 -23.78 16.61 -7.65
C ARG A 251 -22.36 16.45 -7.12
N PHE A 252 -21.60 15.52 -7.69
CA PHE A 252 -20.15 15.39 -7.42
C PHE A 252 -19.37 16.66 -7.77
N GLU A 253 -19.89 17.51 -8.66
CA GLU A 253 -19.38 18.86 -8.89
C GLU A 253 -19.30 19.69 -7.60
N LYS A 254 -20.26 19.55 -6.68
CA LYS A 254 -20.23 20.23 -5.37
C LYS A 254 -19.26 19.58 -4.38
N LEU A 255 -19.02 18.27 -4.52
CA LEU A 255 -18.03 17.54 -3.71
C LEU A 255 -16.60 17.83 -4.19
N HIS A 256 -16.40 18.27 -5.44
CA HIS A 256 -15.10 18.64 -5.96
C HIS A 256 -14.55 19.88 -5.24
N GLY A 257 -13.37 19.74 -4.62
CA GLY A 257 -12.74 20.75 -3.78
C GLY A 257 -13.28 20.79 -2.36
N GLN A 258 -14.22 19.91 -1.99
CA GLN A 258 -14.72 19.82 -0.63
C GLN A 258 -13.60 19.32 0.29
N LYS A 259 -13.30 20.10 1.33
CA LYS A 259 -12.38 19.68 2.40
C LYS A 259 -12.96 18.50 3.14
N LEU A 260 -12.15 17.50 3.43
CA LEU A 260 -12.53 16.37 4.28
C LEU A 260 -12.75 16.85 5.71
N LYS A 261 -13.71 16.24 6.41
CA LYS A 261 -14.02 16.52 7.81
C LYS A 261 -13.82 15.26 8.65
N PHE A 262 -12.71 15.24 9.39
CA PHE A 262 -12.43 14.24 10.41
C PHE A 262 -13.10 14.65 11.74
N LEU A 263 -13.42 13.68 12.59
CA LEU A 263 -14.05 13.93 13.90
C LEU A 263 -13.04 14.09 15.04
N ASN A 264 -11.80 13.66 14.82
CA ASN A 264 -10.67 13.77 15.74
C ASN A 264 -9.42 14.29 15.00
N GLU A 265 -8.25 14.20 15.61
CA GLU A 265 -6.98 14.68 15.04
C GLU A 265 -6.29 13.66 14.11
N ASN A 266 -6.73 12.40 14.16
CA ASN A 266 -6.16 11.32 13.36
C ASN A 266 -6.33 11.54 11.85
N ARG A 267 -5.25 11.31 11.09
CA ARG A 267 -5.21 11.50 9.63
C ARG A 267 -4.64 10.27 8.91
N PRO A 268 -5.06 10.01 7.66
CA PRO A 268 -4.40 9.02 6.83
C PRO A 268 -2.95 9.42 6.53
N ARG A 269 -2.08 8.44 6.25
CA ARG A 269 -0.68 8.74 5.90
C ARG A 269 -0.60 9.47 4.56
N LYS A 270 0.10 10.61 4.53
CA LYS A 270 0.30 11.45 3.34
C LYS A 270 0.84 10.67 2.14
N ARG A 271 1.71 9.68 2.38
CA ARG A 271 2.33 8.87 1.32
C ARG A 271 1.35 7.97 0.55
N TYR A 272 0.33 7.42 1.22
CA TYR A 272 -0.68 6.59 0.56
C TYR A 272 -1.58 7.46 -0.32
N LEU A 273 -1.97 8.64 0.20
CA LEU A 273 -2.72 9.62 -0.58
C LEU A 273 -1.95 10.10 -1.81
N TYR A 274 -0.65 10.36 -1.66
CA TYR A 274 0.21 10.76 -2.78
C TYR A 274 0.31 9.67 -3.85
N TYR A 275 0.52 8.42 -3.43
CA TYR A 275 0.52 7.28 -4.34
C TYR A 275 -0.81 7.16 -5.09
N HIS A 276 -1.93 7.19 -4.36
CA HIS A 276 -3.27 7.11 -4.95
C HIS A 276 -3.51 8.23 -5.98
N TRP A 277 -3.11 9.46 -5.66
CA TRP A 277 -3.18 10.59 -6.59
C TRP A 277 -2.35 10.36 -7.86
N LEU A 278 -1.12 9.86 -7.75
CA LEU A 278 -0.28 9.54 -8.91
C LEU A 278 -0.93 8.49 -9.82
N VAL A 279 -1.55 7.47 -9.24
CA VAL A 279 -2.28 6.43 -9.97
C VAL A 279 -3.52 7.04 -10.65
N CYS A 280 -4.30 7.85 -9.93
CA CYS A 280 -5.46 8.56 -10.49
C CYS A 280 -5.08 9.41 -11.70
N ILE A 281 -4.04 10.25 -11.59
CA ILE A 281 -3.57 11.10 -12.68
C ILE A 281 -3.07 10.25 -13.87
N SER A 282 -2.39 9.13 -13.59
CA SER A 282 -1.89 8.22 -14.63
C SER A 282 -3.04 7.59 -15.43
N ILE A 283 -4.03 7.03 -14.73
CA ILE A 283 -5.21 6.41 -15.33
C ILE A 283 -6.05 7.45 -16.08
N ALA A 284 -6.32 8.59 -15.45
CA ALA A 284 -7.10 9.67 -16.05
C ALA A 284 -6.42 10.24 -17.30
N SER A 285 -5.08 10.36 -17.30
CA SER A 285 -4.29 10.78 -18.47
C SER A 285 -4.44 9.80 -19.62
N ARG A 286 -4.32 8.49 -19.37
CA ARG A 286 -4.45 7.43 -20.39
C ARG A 286 -5.86 7.37 -20.97
N LYS A 287 -6.87 7.38 -20.11
CA LYS A 287 -8.29 7.32 -20.48
C LYS A 287 -8.84 8.66 -21.00
N LYS A 288 -8.05 9.73 -20.96
CA LYS A 288 -8.45 11.10 -21.37
C LYS A 288 -9.74 11.59 -20.67
N MET A 289 -9.93 11.20 -19.41
CA MET A 289 -11.20 11.40 -18.67
C MET A 289 -11.56 12.89 -18.52
N ASN A 290 -10.56 13.74 -18.29
CA ASN A 290 -10.73 15.20 -18.21
C ASN A 290 -9.39 15.93 -18.44
N VAL A 291 -8.92 15.96 -19.69
CA VAL A 291 -7.58 16.49 -20.04
C VAL A 291 -7.30 17.89 -19.47
N PRO A 292 -8.21 18.88 -19.56
CA PRO A 292 -7.97 20.20 -18.97
C PRO A 292 -7.74 20.14 -17.46
N ARG A 293 -8.54 19.36 -16.73
CA ARG A 293 -8.38 19.21 -15.27
C ARG A 293 -7.11 18.46 -14.92
N ILE A 294 -6.80 17.37 -15.62
CA ILE A 294 -5.56 16.61 -15.40
C ILE A 294 -4.34 17.53 -15.53
N LYS A 295 -4.36 18.45 -16.50
CA LYS A 295 -3.31 19.46 -16.64
C LYS A 295 -3.28 20.41 -15.45
N ASP A 296 -4.44 20.95 -15.05
CA ASP A 296 -4.58 21.83 -13.88
C ASP A 296 -4.06 21.17 -12.59
N GLU A 297 -4.41 19.90 -12.34
CA GLU A 297 -3.92 19.15 -11.17
C GLU A 297 -2.39 19.00 -11.18
N LYS A 298 -1.80 18.71 -12.34
CA LYS A 298 -0.33 18.61 -12.48
C LYS A 298 0.36 19.96 -12.28
N ASP A 299 -0.26 21.04 -12.75
CA ASP A 299 0.25 22.40 -12.60
C ASP A 299 0.07 22.90 -11.15
N ARG A 300 -0.98 22.45 -10.45
CA ARG A 300 -1.27 22.76 -9.04
C ARG A 300 -0.28 22.06 -8.11
N PHE A 301 -0.05 20.77 -8.31
CA PHE A 301 0.88 19.97 -7.52
C PHE A 301 2.14 19.72 -8.35
N THR A 302 3.00 20.74 -8.44
CA THR A 302 4.31 20.64 -9.12
C THR A 302 5.42 20.09 -8.22
N GLN A 303 5.16 19.99 -6.92
CA GLN A 303 6.08 19.47 -5.91
C GLN A 303 5.48 18.24 -5.24
N CYS A 304 6.34 17.26 -4.97
CA CYS A 304 5.97 16.08 -4.19
C CYS A 304 5.56 16.53 -2.78
N TRP A 305 4.35 16.12 -2.36
CA TRP A 305 3.79 16.43 -1.04
C TRP A 305 3.58 15.18 -0.17
N GLY A 306 3.94 13.99 -0.66
CA GLY A 306 4.06 12.81 0.19
C GLY A 306 5.21 12.96 1.18
N THR A 307 5.05 12.43 2.40
CA THR A 307 6.12 12.43 3.41
C THR A 307 7.36 11.76 2.83
N PRO A 308 8.46 12.50 2.70
CA PRO A 308 9.68 11.94 2.18
C PRO A 308 10.38 11.08 3.22
N GLY A 309 10.74 9.86 2.86
CA GLY A 309 11.58 9.03 3.71
C GLY A 309 12.14 7.85 2.94
N ARG A 310 12.88 6.99 3.66
CA ARG A 310 13.49 5.76 3.11
C ARG A 310 12.49 4.80 2.48
N TYR A 311 11.24 4.98 2.90
CA TYR A 311 10.07 4.19 2.62
C TYR A 311 9.72 4.22 1.14
N LEU A 312 9.32 5.38 0.62
CA LEU A 312 8.89 5.49 -0.77
C LEU A 312 10.12 5.55 -1.68
N ARG A 313 10.47 4.42 -2.31
CA ARG A 313 11.67 4.30 -3.15
C ARG A 313 11.74 5.45 -4.14
N GLU A 314 12.77 6.28 -4.02
CA GLU A 314 12.93 7.48 -4.86
C GLU A 314 12.89 7.12 -6.34
N GLU A 315 13.33 5.92 -6.72
CA GLU A 315 13.31 5.41 -8.08
C GLU A 315 11.89 5.09 -8.56
N MET A 316 11.06 4.51 -7.69
CA MET A 316 9.64 4.23 -8.00
C MET A 316 8.87 5.53 -8.16
N MET A 317 9.14 6.50 -7.28
CA MET A 317 8.60 7.84 -7.39
C MET A 317 9.08 8.56 -8.63
N ALA A 318 10.37 8.49 -8.94
CA ALA A 318 10.90 9.07 -10.17
C ALA A 318 10.27 8.42 -11.40
N ALA A 319 10.00 7.11 -11.37
CA ALA A 319 9.29 6.41 -12.45
C ALA A 319 7.83 6.88 -12.57
N LEU A 320 7.08 6.94 -11.46
CA LEU A 320 5.69 7.42 -11.42
C LEU A 320 5.59 8.90 -11.81
N MET A 321 6.42 9.76 -11.23
CA MET A 321 6.50 11.18 -11.54
C MET A 321 6.90 11.39 -13.00
N GLY A 322 7.90 10.64 -13.49
CA GLY A 322 8.31 10.66 -14.89
C GLY A 322 7.19 10.23 -15.83
N TYR A 323 6.41 9.22 -15.45
CA TYR A 323 5.23 8.75 -16.20
C TYR A 323 4.12 9.81 -16.25
N VAL A 324 3.86 10.46 -15.12
CA VAL A 324 2.87 11.54 -14.98
C VAL A 324 3.33 12.84 -15.63
N GLY A 325 4.63 13.02 -15.86
CA GLY A 325 5.23 14.29 -16.31
C GLY A 325 5.42 15.29 -15.17
N HIS A 326 5.36 14.82 -13.92
CA HIS A 326 5.65 15.62 -12.74
C HIS A 326 7.17 15.81 -12.61
N LYS A 327 7.62 17.06 -12.47
CA LYS A 327 9.05 17.34 -12.33
C LYS A 327 9.52 16.88 -10.96
N ALA A 328 10.47 15.97 -10.90
CA ALA A 328 11.16 15.66 -9.65
C ALA A 328 12.01 16.87 -9.24
N SER A 329 11.97 17.25 -7.96
CA SER A 329 12.89 18.26 -7.39
C SER A 329 14.29 17.63 -7.22
N THR A 330 14.88 17.17 -8.32
CA THR A 330 16.12 16.37 -8.30
C THR A 330 17.37 17.16 -7.93
N LYS A 331 17.29 18.49 -7.76
CA LYS A 331 18.47 19.32 -7.52
C LYS A 331 18.89 19.52 -6.07
N LYS A 332 18.05 19.19 -5.08
CA LYS A 332 18.44 19.35 -3.65
C LYS A 332 18.63 18.06 -2.87
N ARG A 333 18.16 16.89 -3.35
CA ARG A 333 18.23 15.64 -2.57
C ARG A 333 19.42 14.73 -2.84
N LEU A 334 19.95 14.69 -4.05
CA LEU A 334 21.15 13.90 -4.39
C LEU A 334 22.44 14.34 -3.66
N ARG A 335 22.38 15.37 -2.80
CA ARG A 335 23.53 15.89 -2.03
C ARG A 335 23.44 15.73 -0.51
N GLN A 336 22.35 15.20 0.04
CA GLN A 336 22.37 14.61 1.38
C GLN A 336 22.78 13.13 1.19
N ASN A 337 23.85 12.55 1.73
CA ASN A 337 24.67 12.90 2.88
C ASN A 337 25.98 12.08 2.80
N LYS A 338 27.12 12.70 2.48
CA LYS A 338 28.43 12.13 2.86
C LYS A 338 28.77 12.39 4.34
N ASN A 339 27.96 13.20 5.03
CA ASN A 339 28.21 13.68 6.39
C ASN A 339 27.10 13.37 7.40
N GLY A 340 26.34 12.28 7.20
CA GLY A 340 25.71 11.51 8.28
C GLY A 340 24.65 12.16 9.21
N ASN A 341 24.43 13.47 9.19
CA ASN A 341 23.38 14.11 10.00
C ASN A 341 22.16 14.41 9.13
N ILE A 342 21.12 13.60 9.30
CA ILE A 342 19.73 13.93 8.95
C ILE A 342 19.02 13.99 10.30
N TYR A 343 18.57 15.19 10.67
CA TYR A 343 17.44 15.32 11.57
C TYR A 343 16.25 14.83 10.76
N GLU A 344 15.68 13.70 11.16
CA GLU A 344 14.32 13.37 10.76
C GLU A 344 13.47 14.47 11.40
N ASP A 345 12.65 15.18 10.60
CA ASP A 345 11.43 15.78 11.15
C ASP A 345 10.66 14.55 11.63
N GLU A 346 10.87 14.19 12.89
CA GLU A 346 9.89 13.47 13.66
C GLU A 346 8.67 14.38 13.58
N ASP A 347 7.65 13.95 12.85
CA ASP A 347 6.31 14.45 13.08
C ASP A 347 6.07 14.13 14.58
N GLU A 348 6.33 15.13 15.45
CA GLU A 348 6.04 15.15 16.88
C GLU A 348 4.52 15.04 17.02
N ASP A 349 4.00 13.81 16.89
CA ASP A 349 2.75 13.42 17.52
C ASP A 349 3.08 13.25 19.02
N GLU A 350 3.23 14.37 19.74
CA GLU A 350 3.16 14.42 21.21
C GLU A 350 1.71 14.10 21.58
N ASP A 351 1.42 12.87 22.02
CA ASP A 351 0.27 12.50 22.86
C ASP A 351 0.46 11.04 23.33
N ASP A 352 1.41 10.84 24.25
CA ASP A 352 1.41 9.71 25.20
C ASP A 352 1.33 10.35 26.59
N GLU A 353 0.13 10.52 27.14
CA GLU A 353 -0.09 10.67 28.58
C GLU A 353 -1.09 9.60 29.04
N ASP A 354 -0.55 8.65 29.82
CA ASP A 354 -1.10 8.01 31.01
C ASP A 354 -2.64 7.95 31.14
N ASP A 355 -3.17 6.73 31.11
CA ASP A 355 -4.25 6.34 32.03
C ASP A 355 -3.98 4.88 32.48
N GLU A 356 -3.44 4.78 33.70
CA GLU A 356 -3.42 3.56 34.52
C GLU A 356 -4.82 3.27 35.06
N ASP A 357 -5.12 1.98 35.17
CA ASP A 357 -6.09 1.32 36.05
C ASP A 357 -7.57 1.74 36.00
N ASP A 358 -8.40 0.84 35.44
CA ASP A 358 -9.61 0.39 36.13
C ASP A 358 -9.87 -1.09 35.82
N GLU A 359 -9.79 -1.90 36.87
CA GLU A 359 -10.34 -3.25 36.97
C GLU A 359 -11.89 -3.16 36.99
N ASP A 360 -12.59 -4.08 36.31
CA ASP A 360 -13.88 -4.70 36.68
C ASP A 360 -14.37 -5.51 35.47
N GLU A 361 -14.30 -6.85 35.51
CA GLU A 361 -15.38 -7.78 35.89
C GLU A 361 -16.51 -7.91 34.83
N ASP A 362 -16.54 -9.11 34.23
CA ASP A 362 -17.70 -9.91 33.77
C ASP A 362 -18.88 -9.23 33.05
N ASP A 363 -19.19 -9.68 31.81
CA ASP A 363 -20.34 -10.58 31.60
C ASP A 363 -20.38 -11.11 30.15
N ASP A 364 -20.88 -12.34 30.04
CA ASP A 364 -21.14 -13.10 28.84
C ASP A 364 -22.16 -12.41 27.92
N GLU A 365 -21.97 -12.51 26.60
CA GLU A 365 -23.07 -12.80 25.65
C GLU A 365 -22.48 -13.21 24.29
N GLU A 366 -22.56 -14.53 24.01
CA GLU A 366 -22.32 -15.11 22.70
C GLU A 366 -23.47 -14.68 21.75
N GLU A 367 -23.23 -13.69 20.89
CA GLU A 367 -24.13 -13.43 19.76
C GLU A 367 -23.75 -14.31 18.57
N GLU A 368 -24.65 -15.26 18.28
CA GLU A 368 -24.67 -16.06 17.05
C GLU A 368 -25.10 -15.16 15.87
N ASP A 369 -24.12 -14.58 15.16
CA ASP A 369 -24.37 -13.90 13.88
C ASP A 369 -24.61 -14.93 12.76
N GLU A 370 -25.88 -15.26 12.53
CA GLU A 370 -26.37 -15.91 11.30
C GLU A 370 -26.38 -14.90 10.14
N GLU A 371 -25.23 -14.67 9.50
CA GLU A 371 -25.20 -13.94 8.21
C GLU A 371 -25.56 -14.88 7.05
N GLU A 372 -26.86 -14.91 6.70
CA GLU A 372 -27.36 -15.40 5.42
C GLU A 372 -26.91 -14.47 4.28
N GLU A 373 -25.78 -14.77 3.65
CA GLU A 373 -25.42 -14.17 2.36
C GLU A 373 -26.17 -14.87 1.21
N GLU A 374 -27.37 -14.35 0.90
CA GLU A 374 -28.05 -14.60 -0.38
C GLU A 374 -27.32 -13.82 -1.51
N ASP A 375 -26.26 -14.43 -2.05
CA ASP A 375 -25.61 -14.04 -3.30
C ASP A 375 -26.52 -14.49 -4.48
N GLU A 376 -27.59 -13.74 -4.77
CA GLU A 376 -28.37 -13.87 -6.02
C GLU A 376 -27.56 -13.27 -7.20
N GLU A 377 -26.65 -14.06 -7.77
CA GLU A 377 -26.13 -13.78 -9.11
C GLU A 377 -27.21 -14.16 -10.15
N GLU A 378 -27.99 -13.17 -10.59
CA GLU A 378 -28.80 -13.26 -11.82
C GLU A 378 -27.89 -13.44 -13.04
N ASP A 379 -27.71 -14.70 -13.44
CA ASP A 379 -27.06 -15.11 -14.69
C ASP A 379 -28.05 -14.91 -15.85
N GLU A 380 -28.08 -13.71 -16.44
CA GLU A 380 -28.80 -13.44 -17.69
C GLU A 380 -28.08 -14.14 -18.86
N GLU A 381 -28.37 -15.43 -19.05
CA GLU A 381 -28.10 -16.15 -20.30
C GLU A 381 -28.88 -15.52 -21.46
N LYS A 382 -28.19 -14.69 -22.25
CA LYS A 382 -28.62 -14.30 -23.59
C LYS A 382 -28.72 -15.55 -24.46
N LYS A 383 -29.96 -15.98 -24.73
CA LYS A 383 -30.26 -16.89 -25.84
C LYS A 383 -30.06 -16.12 -27.15
N GLU A 384 -29.11 -16.60 -27.95
CA GLU A 384 -28.97 -16.25 -29.36
C GLU A 384 -30.10 -16.97 -30.12
N ASP A 385 -31.00 -16.19 -30.71
CA ASP A 385 -32.02 -16.70 -31.62
C ASP A 385 -31.35 -17.07 -32.96
N GLU A 386 -31.20 -18.38 -33.20
CA GLU A 386 -30.93 -18.94 -34.53
C GLU A 386 -32.25 -18.91 -35.34
N GLU A 387 -32.40 -17.94 -36.23
CA GLU A 387 -33.42 -17.96 -37.27
C GLU A 387 -33.01 -18.96 -38.36
N GLU A 388 -33.59 -20.16 -38.33
CA GLU A 388 -33.57 -21.09 -39.46
C GLU A 388 -34.48 -20.55 -40.59
N GLU A 389 -33.83 -20.19 -41.70
CA GLU A 389 -34.45 -20.08 -43.01
C GLU A 389 -34.98 -21.45 -43.45
N ASP A 390 -36.28 -21.55 -43.70
CA ASP A 390 -36.80 -22.66 -44.50
C ASP A 390 -37.76 -22.16 -45.58
N GLU A 391 -37.23 -22.18 -46.80
CA GLU A 391 -37.93 -22.06 -48.06
C GLU A 391 -39.07 -23.09 -48.16
N LYS A 392 -40.25 -22.64 -48.61
CA LYS A 392 -40.97 -23.32 -49.71
C LYS A 392 -42.04 -22.42 -50.29
N GLY A 393 -41.85 -22.10 -51.56
CA GLY A 393 -42.77 -21.31 -52.34
C GLY A 393 -44.06 -22.03 -52.70
N GLU A 394 -45.01 -21.26 -53.19
CA GLU A 394 -45.99 -21.76 -54.14
C GLU A 394 -46.43 -20.65 -55.11
N LYS A 395 -46.61 -21.08 -56.34
CA LYS A 395 -46.91 -20.32 -57.56
C LYS A 395 -48.38 -19.85 -57.60
N GLY A 396 -48.60 -18.80 -58.39
CA GLY A 396 -49.91 -18.43 -58.94
C GLY A 396 -49.95 -16.91 -59.11
N GLU A 397 -49.49 -16.35 -60.23
CA GLU A 397 -50.15 -16.29 -61.54
C GLU A 397 -51.52 -15.59 -61.49
N LYS A 398 -51.66 -14.60 -62.41
CA LYS A 398 -52.86 -13.86 -62.83
C LYS A 398 -53.20 -12.63 -62.01
N ASP A 399 -53.71 -11.54 -62.58
CA ASP A 399 -53.80 -10.95 -63.92
C ASP A 399 -54.51 -9.60 -63.64
N GLU A 400 -54.57 -8.73 -64.64
CA GLU A 400 -55.56 -7.63 -64.77
C GLU A 400 -55.31 -6.39 -63.91
N ASP A 401 -54.84 -5.30 -64.51
CA ASP A 401 -55.62 -4.31 -65.28
C ASP A 401 -56.44 -3.35 -64.40
N GLY A 402 -56.32 -2.06 -64.69
CA GLY A 402 -57.32 -1.06 -64.30
C GLY A 402 -56.79 0.00 -63.33
N ASN A 403 -56.21 1.12 -63.77
CA ASN A 403 -56.87 2.27 -64.40
C ASN A 403 -57.61 3.20 -63.42
N GLN A 404 -57.21 4.48 -63.44
CA GLN A 404 -57.95 5.70 -63.03
C GLN A 404 -58.33 5.80 -61.53
N ASN A 405 -58.16 6.91 -60.83
CA ASN A 405 -58.12 8.33 -61.19
C ASN A 405 -57.52 9.12 -60.00
#